data_AF-A0A7W1BR00-F1
#
_entry.id   AF-A0A7W1BR00-F1
#
_cell.length_a   1.000
_cell.length_b   1.000
_cell.length_c   1.000
_cell.angle_alpha   90.00
_cell.angle_beta   90.00
_cell.angle_gamma   90.00
#
_symmetry.space_group_name_H-M   'P 1'
#
loop_
_entity.id
_entity.type
_entity.pdbx_description
1 polymer ?
#
loop_
_entity_poly.entity_id
_entity_poly.type
_entity_poly.pdbx_seq_one_letter_code
_entity_poly.pdbx_strand_id
1 'polypeptide(L)'
;MGQRRGAGLSRILSARNHAVACPRVLLLAHRWKARAYHARLALERFQERRYVLRDYAYYDGGRAWLRAVDEVQRVFPGTSGWLISCSAAEGGHGRWVGYGGQGYSTWLRDSDTVGGNLQFRFSTFRGMYRRALDHLRSRDFKVPEHLRDPGDDVAWRSALGQALAGGWARWSGNDDSHWSASWGRGC
;
A
#
# COMPACT_ATOMS: atom_id res chain seq x y z
N MET A 1 -26.10 -40.16 77.58
CA MET A 1 -25.40 -38.86 77.73
C MET A 1 -24.69 -38.54 76.44
N GLY A 2 -24.88 -37.35 75.86
CA GLY A 2 -24.19 -36.92 74.64
C GLY A 2 -25.06 -36.05 73.74
N GLN A 3 -25.08 -34.75 74.05
CA GLN A 3 -25.84 -33.72 73.35
C GLN A 3 -24.91 -32.97 72.36
N ARG A 4 -25.48 -32.50 71.24
CA ARG A 4 -25.17 -31.27 70.46
C ARG A 4 -24.31 -31.32 69.18
N ARG A 5 -25.03 -31.00 68.08
CA ARG A 5 -24.90 -29.85 67.14
C ARG A 5 -23.59 -29.64 66.36
N GLY A 6 -23.73 -29.41 65.05
CA GLY A 6 -22.70 -28.75 64.25
C GLY A 6 -23.06 -28.54 62.79
N ALA A 7 -24.11 -27.76 62.52
CA ALA A 7 -24.37 -27.19 61.20
C ALA A 7 -23.15 -26.34 60.76
N GLY A 8 -22.33 -26.86 59.85
CA GLY A 8 -21.04 -26.22 59.52
C GLY A 8 -20.62 -26.25 58.05
N LEU A 9 -21.42 -26.81 57.13
CA LEU A 9 -20.97 -26.97 55.74
C LEU A 9 -21.72 -26.11 54.70
N SER A 10 -22.82 -25.44 55.06
CA SER A 10 -23.52 -24.54 54.11
C SER A 10 -22.93 -23.12 54.01
N ARG A 11 -21.80 -22.83 54.66
CA ARG A 11 -21.17 -21.48 54.58
C ARG A 11 -20.04 -21.35 53.56
N ILE A 12 -19.71 -22.41 52.82
CA ILE A 12 -18.61 -22.37 51.83
C ILE A 12 -19.07 -21.85 50.45
N LEU A 13 -20.38 -21.71 50.20
CA LEU A 13 -20.91 -21.41 48.84
C LEU A 13 -21.59 -20.05 48.66
N SER A 14 -21.38 -19.09 49.57
CA SER A 14 -21.89 -17.72 49.39
C SER A 14 -20.82 -16.64 49.53
N ALA A 15 -19.61 -16.91 49.05
CA ALA A 15 -18.66 -15.87 48.65
C ALA A 15 -18.87 -15.51 47.16
N ARG A 16 -20.13 -15.41 46.74
CA ARG A 16 -20.48 -14.85 45.42
C ARG A 16 -20.38 -13.33 45.50
N ASN A 17 -19.39 -12.80 44.78
CA ASN A 17 -19.48 -11.53 44.06
C ASN A 17 -19.78 -10.26 44.87
N HIS A 18 -19.11 -10.05 46.00
CA HIS A 18 -19.03 -8.70 46.61
C HIS A 18 -17.59 -8.17 46.56
N ALA A 19 -16.96 -8.27 45.40
CA ALA A 19 -16.02 -7.23 45.02
C ALA A 19 -16.85 -5.98 44.74
N VAL A 20 -17.19 -5.23 45.79
CA VAL A 20 -17.62 -3.84 45.68
C VAL A 20 -16.45 -3.13 45.03
N ALA A 21 -16.44 -3.09 43.70
CA ALA A 21 -15.40 -2.46 42.93
C ALA A 21 -15.44 -0.98 43.30
N CYS A 22 -14.49 -0.56 44.14
CA CYS A 22 -14.38 0.80 44.64
C CYS A 22 -14.59 1.78 43.47
N PRO A 23 -15.50 2.76 43.55
CA PRO A 23 -15.85 3.64 42.43
C PRO A 23 -14.62 4.29 41.78
N ARG A 24 -13.60 4.57 42.58
CA ARG A 24 -12.30 5.09 42.11
C ARG A 24 -11.55 4.08 41.22
N VAL A 25 -11.56 2.80 41.57
CA VAL A 25 -10.95 1.72 40.78
C VAL A 25 -11.70 1.50 39.47
N LEU A 26 -13.05 1.53 39.51
CA LEU A 26 -13.86 1.46 38.28
C LEU A 26 -13.58 2.65 37.35
N LEU A 27 -13.51 3.87 37.89
CA LEU A 27 -13.25 5.08 37.11
C LEU A 27 -11.84 5.09 36.51
N LEU A 28 -10.84 4.60 37.25
CA LEU A 28 -9.48 4.36 36.74
C LEU A 28 -9.49 3.31 35.63
N ALA A 29 -10.19 2.19 35.80
CA ALA A 29 -10.30 1.14 34.78
C ALA A 29 -10.98 1.65 33.50
N HIS A 30 -12.04 2.46 33.61
CA HIS A 30 -12.69 3.09 32.46
C HIS A 30 -11.76 4.07 31.73
N ARG A 31 -11.02 4.92 32.46
CA ARG A 31 -10.01 5.81 31.86
C ARG A 31 -8.90 5.03 31.16
N TRP A 32 -8.47 3.92 31.75
CA TRP A 32 -7.44 3.07 31.15
C TRP A 32 -7.94 2.40 29.87
N LYS A 33 -9.17 1.86 29.87
CA LYS A 33 -9.83 1.33 28.68
C LYS A 33 -9.97 2.36 27.57
N ALA A 34 -10.40 3.59 27.90
CA ALA A 34 -10.51 4.67 26.93
C ALA A 34 -9.13 5.05 26.34
N ARG A 35 -8.09 5.17 27.18
CA ARG A 35 -6.72 5.43 26.71
C ARG A 35 -6.19 4.31 25.83
N ALA A 36 -6.38 3.06 26.23
CA ALA A 36 -5.98 1.89 25.44
C ALA A 36 -6.70 1.85 24.08
N TYR A 37 -7.99 2.19 24.04
CA TYR A 37 -8.76 2.31 22.80
C TYR A 37 -8.18 3.38 21.86
N HIS A 38 -7.91 4.58 22.37
CA HIS A 38 -7.32 5.65 21.56
C HIS A 38 -5.89 5.31 21.11
N ALA A 39 -5.08 4.69 21.96
CA ALA A 39 -3.74 4.23 21.61
C ALA A 39 -3.78 3.17 20.49
N ARG A 40 -4.72 2.23 20.57
CA ARG A 40 -4.95 1.23 19.52
C ARG A 40 -5.36 1.89 18.20
N LEU A 41 -6.33 2.81 18.21
CA LEU A 41 -6.73 3.54 17.01
C LEU A 41 -5.57 4.35 16.40
N ALA A 42 -4.72 4.95 17.23
CA ALA A 42 -3.55 5.68 16.77
C ALA A 42 -2.53 4.74 16.10
N LEU A 43 -2.32 3.55 16.68
CA LEU A 43 -1.45 2.52 16.10
C LEU A 43 -2.02 2.00 14.77
N GLU A 44 -3.32 1.69 14.71
CA GLU A 44 -3.99 1.22 13.49
C GLU A 44 -3.84 2.28 12.37
N ARG A 45 -4.11 3.56 12.66
CA ARG A 45 -3.90 4.65 11.70
C ARG A 45 -2.44 4.83 11.28
N PHE A 46 -1.50 4.62 12.20
CA PHE A 46 -0.07 4.68 11.90
C PHE A 46 0.33 3.54 10.96
N GLN A 47 -0.13 2.31 11.23
CA GLN A 47 0.11 1.15 10.40
C GLN A 47 -0.53 1.31 9.02
N GLU A 48 -1.77 1.80 8.95
CA GLU A 48 -2.45 2.12 7.69
C GLU A 48 -1.63 3.11 6.86
N ARG A 49 -1.20 4.23 7.46
CA ARG A 49 -0.37 5.23 6.76
C ARG A 49 0.98 4.68 6.34
N ARG A 50 1.56 3.76 7.12
CA ARG A 50 2.91 3.25 6.87
C ARG A 50 2.92 2.15 5.81
N TYR A 51 1.94 1.26 5.81
CA TYR A 51 1.97 0.02 5.01
C TYR A 51 0.90 -0.05 3.92
N VAL A 52 -0.13 0.81 3.94
CA VAL A 52 -1.14 0.83 2.86
C VAL A 52 -0.76 1.88 1.84
N LEU A 53 -0.57 1.47 0.59
CA LEU A 53 -0.38 2.37 -0.55
C LEU A 53 -1.74 2.86 -1.05
N ARG A 54 -1.78 4.11 -1.51
CA ARG A 54 -2.99 4.73 -2.05
C ARG A 54 -2.83 4.94 -3.53
N ASP A 55 -3.84 4.52 -4.27
CA ASP A 55 -3.95 4.90 -5.68
C ASP A 55 -4.62 6.26 -5.79
N TYR A 56 -4.28 6.97 -6.86
CA TYR A 56 -4.79 8.31 -7.13
C TYR A 56 -5.44 8.31 -8.51
N ALA A 57 -6.69 8.78 -8.55
CA ALA A 57 -7.43 8.85 -9.78
C ALA A 57 -6.66 9.66 -10.82
N TYR A 58 -6.50 9.06 -12.00
CA TYR A 58 -5.70 9.58 -13.09
C TYR A 58 -6.14 10.98 -13.56
N TYR A 59 -7.43 11.32 -13.37
CA TYR A 59 -8.03 12.60 -13.75
C TYR A 59 -7.57 13.81 -12.90
N ASP A 60 -6.75 13.62 -11.84
CA ASP A 60 -6.25 14.70 -10.96
C ASP A 60 -5.07 15.51 -11.57
N GLY A 61 -5.07 15.75 -12.89
CA GLY A 61 -4.23 16.76 -13.54
C GLY A 61 -2.71 16.67 -13.27
N GLY A 62 -2.12 15.48 -13.38
CA GLY A 62 -0.69 15.22 -13.19
C GLY A 62 -0.19 15.20 -11.73
N ARG A 63 -1.07 15.52 -10.77
CA ARG A 63 -0.79 15.36 -9.33
C ARG A 63 -0.84 13.91 -8.88
N ALA A 64 -1.64 13.08 -9.57
CA ALA A 64 -1.72 11.65 -9.32
C ALA A 64 -0.35 10.96 -9.45
N TRP A 65 0.45 11.35 -10.46
CA TRP A 65 1.81 10.85 -10.64
C TRP A 65 2.73 11.22 -9.48
N LEU A 66 2.82 12.50 -9.14
CA LEU A 66 3.70 12.96 -8.07
C LEU A 66 3.35 12.32 -6.72
N ARG A 67 2.06 12.16 -6.43
CA ARG A 67 1.60 11.46 -5.23
C ARG A 67 1.93 9.98 -5.27
N ALA A 68 1.76 9.32 -6.41
CA ALA A 68 2.16 7.92 -6.58
C ALA A 68 3.67 7.74 -6.37
N VAL A 69 4.50 8.63 -6.91
CA VAL A 69 5.97 8.61 -6.70
C VAL A 69 6.31 8.76 -5.22
N ASP A 70 5.64 9.66 -4.50
CA ASP A 70 5.82 9.87 -3.06
C ASP A 70 5.43 8.62 -2.25
N GLU A 71 4.32 7.97 -2.61
CA GLU A 71 3.92 6.70 -1.99
C GLU A 71 4.97 5.60 -2.23
N VAL A 72 5.51 5.54 -3.44
CA VAL A 72 6.53 4.55 -3.81
C VAL A 72 7.85 4.78 -3.08
N GLN A 73 8.19 6.01 -2.69
CA GLN A 73 9.40 6.26 -1.86
C GLN A 73 9.36 5.54 -0.52
N ARG A 74 8.17 5.26 0.03
CA ARG A 74 8.04 4.51 1.28
C ARG A 74 8.51 3.07 1.15
N VAL A 75 8.49 2.53 -0.07
CA VAL A 75 8.81 1.13 -0.38
C VAL A 75 10.21 1.04 -0.99
N PHE A 76 10.46 1.87 -2.00
CA PHE A 76 11.68 1.90 -2.80
C PHE A 76 12.35 3.29 -2.65
N PRO A 77 13.03 3.55 -1.52
CA PRO A 77 13.61 4.86 -1.25
C PRO A 77 14.72 5.21 -2.24
N GLY A 78 14.82 6.50 -2.60
CA GLY A 78 15.85 7.02 -3.51
C GLY A 78 15.50 6.89 -5.00
N THR A 79 14.27 6.48 -5.32
CA THR A 79 13.82 6.29 -6.71
C THR A 79 13.09 7.52 -7.28
N SER A 80 12.70 8.50 -6.45
CA SER A 80 11.81 9.60 -6.86
C SER A 80 12.42 10.49 -7.93
N GLY A 81 13.68 10.88 -7.75
CA GLY A 81 14.39 11.71 -8.72
C GLY A 81 14.39 11.05 -10.10
N TRP A 82 14.71 9.76 -10.15
CA TRP A 82 14.70 8.96 -11.38
C TRP A 82 13.28 8.88 -11.98
N LEU A 83 12.28 8.50 -11.20
CA LEU A 83 10.89 8.39 -11.66
C LEU A 83 10.35 9.70 -12.23
N ILE A 84 10.61 10.81 -11.55
CA ILE A 84 10.20 12.15 -12.00
C ILE A 84 10.95 12.51 -13.27
N SER A 85 12.27 12.35 -13.31
CA SER A 85 13.06 12.66 -14.51
C SER A 85 12.60 11.87 -15.73
N CYS A 86 12.33 10.57 -15.59
CA CYS A 86 11.87 9.74 -16.69
C CYS A 86 10.49 10.13 -17.19
N SER A 87 9.56 10.36 -16.25
CA SER A 87 8.26 10.88 -16.64
C SER A 87 8.33 12.24 -17.32
N ALA A 88 9.23 13.13 -16.92
CA ALA A 88 9.42 14.43 -17.57
C ALA A 88 9.94 14.28 -19.00
N ALA A 89 10.93 13.42 -19.22
CA ALA A 89 11.52 13.14 -20.53
C ALA A 89 10.52 12.48 -21.51
N GLU A 90 9.53 11.76 -20.99
CA GLU A 90 8.60 10.95 -21.78
C GLU A 90 7.27 11.65 -22.13
N GLY A 91 7.20 12.97 -21.97
CA GLY A 91 6.02 13.77 -22.28
C GLY A 91 5.27 14.29 -21.04
N GLY A 92 5.85 14.12 -19.85
CA GLY A 92 5.47 14.81 -18.62
C GLY A 92 4.68 13.97 -17.60
N HIS A 93 4.39 14.61 -16.47
CA HIS A 93 3.63 14.03 -15.35
C HIS A 93 2.12 13.99 -15.59
N GLY A 94 1.67 14.47 -16.76
CA GLY A 94 0.29 14.77 -17.12
C GLY A 94 -0.55 13.56 -17.47
N ARG A 95 -1.40 13.67 -18.50
CA ARG A 95 -2.39 12.62 -18.81
C ARG A 95 -1.71 11.33 -19.35
N TRP A 96 -2.39 10.18 -19.31
CA TRP A 96 -1.83 8.89 -19.71
C TRP A 96 -1.76 9.03 -21.20
N VAL A 97 -0.54 9.11 -21.72
CA VAL A 97 -0.30 9.21 -23.14
C VAL A 97 0.13 7.82 -23.57
N GLY A 98 -0.58 7.23 -24.53
CA GLY A 98 -0.08 6.08 -25.25
C GLY A 98 0.69 6.57 -26.46
N TYR A 99 1.96 6.19 -26.62
CA TYR A 99 2.60 6.24 -27.93
C TYR A 99 2.32 4.91 -28.64
N GLY A 100 1.15 4.83 -29.26
CA GLY A 100 1.05 4.01 -30.46
C GLY A 100 1.58 4.88 -31.59
N GLY A 101 2.58 4.42 -32.34
CA GLY A 101 2.71 4.91 -33.71
C GLY A 101 1.32 4.85 -34.33
N GLN A 102 0.81 5.97 -34.80
CA GLN A 102 -0.48 6.05 -35.45
C GLN A 102 -0.59 4.88 -36.45
N GLY A 103 -1.67 4.09 -36.32
CA GLY A 103 -1.71 2.71 -36.79
C GLY A 103 -1.20 2.50 -38.21
N TYR A 104 -0.04 1.86 -38.35
CA TYR A 104 0.34 1.22 -39.61
C TYR A 104 -0.38 -0.12 -39.80
N SER A 105 -1.13 -0.60 -38.79
CA SER A 105 -1.72 -1.92 -38.84
C SER A 105 -2.86 -2.10 -37.84
N THR A 106 -3.98 -2.64 -38.31
CA THR A 106 -5.11 -3.12 -37.50
C THR A 106 -4.79 -4.38 -36.68
N TRP A 107 -3.55 -4.90 -36.76
CA TRP A 107 -3.10 -6.10 -36.05
C TRP A 107 -2.36 -5.82 -34.73
N LEU A 108 -2.02 -4.56 -34.43
CA LEU A 108 -1.33 -4.19 -33.19
C LEU A 108 -2.27 -4.40 -32.00
N ARG A 109 -1.87 -5.30 -31.08
CA ARG A 109 -2.59 -5.54 -29.83
C ARG A 109 -2.08 -4.56 -28.77
N ASP A 110 -2.83 -4.37 -27.68
CA ASP A 110 -2.41 -3.50 -26.56
C ASP A 110 -1.00 -3.84 -26.03
N SER A 111 -0.53 -5.09 -26.21
CA SER A 111 0.84 -5.53 -25.91
C SER A 111 1.95 -4.81 -26.68
N ASP A 112 1.62 -4.19 -27.82
CA ASP A 112 2.56 -3.50 -28.70
C ASP A 112 2.58 -1.99 -28.48
N THR A 113 1.76 -1.50 -27.54
CA THR A 113 1.67 -0.08 -27.19
C THR A 113 2.56 0.24 -25.98
N VAL A 114 3.19 1.40 -26.03
CA VAL A 114 3.87 2.03 -24.89
C VAL A 114 2.96 3.09 -24.32
N GLY A 115 2.90 3.22 -23.00
CA GLY A 115 1.95 4.15 -22.40
C GLY A 115 2.16 4.45 -20.92
N GLY A 116 1.61 5.60 -20.53
CA GLY A 116 1.60 6.08 -19.16
C GLY A 116 2.79 6.96 -18.79
N ASN A 117 2.94 7.25 -17.50
CA ASN A 117 3.95 8.19 -17.03
C ASN A 117 5.38 7.73 -17.23
N LEU A 118 5.63 6.41 -17.28
CA LEU A 118 6.94 5.85 -17.61
C LEU A 118 6.97 5.17 -18.99
N GLN A 119 5.88 5.34 -19.74
CA GLN A 119 5.70 4.83 -21.09
C GLN A 119 6.05 3.33 -21.26
N PHE A 120 5.87 2.50 -20.22
CA PHE A 120 6.19 1.08 -20.35
C PHE A 120 5.40 0.40 -21.47
N ARG A 121 6.08 -0.50 -22.21
CA ARG A 121 5.38 -1.60 -22.90
C ARG A 121 4.65 -2.44 -21.88
N PHE A 122 3.44 -2.89 -22.20
CA PHE A 122 2.63 -3.69 -21.27
C PHE A 122 3.35 -4.95 -20.75
N SER A 123 4.11 -5.64 -21.61
CA SER A 123 4.88 -6.84 -21.23
C SER A 123 5.99 -6.55 -20.22
N THR A 124 6.78 -5.49 -20.45
CA THR A 124 7.81 -5.03 -19.50
C THR A 124 7.16 -4.60 -18.19
N PHE A 125 6.12 -3.78 -18.27
CA PHE A 125 5.36 -3.33 -17.10
C PHE A 125 4.95 -4.52 -16.24
N ARG A 126 4.29 -5.52 -16.84
CA ARG A 126 3.81 -6.71 -16.14
C ARG A 126 4.91 -7.46 -15.41
N GLY A 127 6.08 -7.60 -16.02
CA GLY A 127 7.25 -8.24 -15.41
C GLY A 127 7.73 -7.47 -14.17
N MET A 128 7.98 -6.17 -14.34
CA MET A 128 8.46 -5.28 -13.28
C MET A 128 7.46 -5.16 -12.13
N TYR A 129 6.20 -4.96 -12.49
CA TYR A 129 5.10 -4.76 -11.55
C TYR A 129 4.84 -6.01 -10.71
N ARG A 130 4.88 -7.21 -11.32
CA ARG A 130 4.80 -8.47 -10.57
C ARG A 130 5.88 -8.55 -9.49
N ARG A 131 7.12 -8.23 -9.83
CA ARG A 131 8.24 -8.26 -8.88
C ARG A 131 8.11 -7.20 -7.80
N ALA A 132 7.60 -6.01 -8.15
CA ALA A 132 7.25 -4.98 -7.17
C ALA A 132 6.21 -5.49 -6.18
N LEU A 133 5.14 -6.13 -6.65
CA LEU A 133 4.10 -6.72 -5.81
C LEU A 133 4.64 -7.83 -4.90
N ASP A 134 5.49 -8.71 -5.41
CA ASP A 134 6.12 -9.75 -4.60
C ASP A 134 7.00 -9.15 -3.48
N HIS A 135 7.77 -8.10 -3.80
CA HIS A 135 8.55 -7.37 -2.80
C HIS A 135 7.65 -6.70 -1.75
N LEU A 136 6.57 -6.04 -2.17
CA LEU A 136 5.60 -5.42 -1.26
C LEU A 136 4.98 -6.43 -0.31
N ARG A 137 4.56 -7.60 -0.82
CA ARG A 137 4.01 -8.70 -0.02
C ARG A 137 5.01 -9.19 1.02
N SER A 138 6.28 -9.33 0.65
CA SER A 138 7.34 -9.76 1.58
C SER A 138 7.60 -8.78 2.73
N ARG A 139 7.14 -7.53 2.60
CA ARG A 139 7.31 -6.45 3.59
C ARG A 139 5.98 -5.97 4.17
N ASP A 140 4.93 -6.77 4.03
CA ASP A 140 3.58 -6.52 4.52
C ASP A 140 2.90 -5.24 4.01
N PHE A 141 3.40 -4.65 2.92
CA PHE A 141 2.72 -3.54 2.27
C PHE A 141 1.45 -4.03 1.58
N LYS A 142 0.39 -3.22 1.65
CA LYS A 142 -0.91 -3.47 1.03
C LYS A 142 -1.11 -2.52 -0.13
N VAL A 143 -1.48 -3.09 -1.27
CA VAL A 143 -1.83 -2.37 -2.50
C VAL A 143 -3.36 -2.38 -2.64
N PRO A 144 -3.97 -1.29 -3.17
CA PRO A 144 -5.39 -1.24 -3.51
C PRO A 144 -5.83 -2.45 -4.34
N GLU A 145 -7.04 -2.95 -4.07
CA GLU A 145 -7.51 -4.23 -4.58
C GLU A 145 -7.50 -4.30 -6.12
N HIS A 146 -7.94 -3.23 -6.78
CA HIS A 146 -7.97 -3.10 -8.24
C HIS A 146 -6.59 -3.05 -8.92
N LEU A 147 -5.51 -3.04 -8.14
CA LEU A 147 -4.14 -3.05 -8.65
C LEU A 147 -3.36 -4.30 -8.26
N ARG A 148 -3.99 -5.29 -7.60
CA ARG A 148 -3.28 -6.48 -7.08
C ARG A 148 -2.89 -7.49 -8.15
N ASP A 149 -3.56 -7.46 -9.31
CA ASP A 149 -3.25 -8.37 -10.41
C ASP A 149 -2.26 -7.73 -11.39
N PRO A 150 -1.06 -8.31 -11.56
CA PRO A 150 -0.09 -7.82 -12.52
C PRO A 150 -0.49 -8.06 -13.99
N GLY A 151 -1.52 -8.86 -14.27
CA GLY A 151 -2.08 -9.06 -15.60
C GLY A 151 -3.11 -8.02 -16.03
N ASP A 152 -3.46 -7.07 -15.17
CA ASP A 152 -4.56 -6.14 -15.38
C ASP A 152 -4.09 -4.85 -16.09
N ASP A 153 -4.82 -4.43 -17.11
CA ASP A 153 -4.57 -3.18 -17.83
C ASP A 153 -4.86 -1.96 -16.95
N VAL A 154 -5.73 -2.11 -15.94
CA VAL A 154 -6.02 -1.11 -14.92
C VAL A 154 -4.74 -0.70 -14.18
N ALA A 155 -3.91 -1.68 -13.78
CA ALA A 155 -2.66 -1.38 -13.09
C ALA A 155 -1.67 -0.65 -13.98
N TRP A 156 -1.58 -1.05 -15.25
CA TRP A 156 -0.72 -0.39 -16.24
C TRP A 156 -1.17 1.04 -16.56
N ARG A 157 -2.48 1.31 -16.55
CA ARG A 157 -3.03 2.65 -16.75
C ARG A 157 -3.01 3.52 -15.48
N SER A 158 -2.72 2.95 -14.32
CA SER A 158 -2.67 3.67 -13.05
C SER A 158 -1.32 4.36 -12.81
N ALA A 159 -1.35 5.53 -12.16
CA ALA A 159 -0.14 6.23 -11.75
C ALA A 159 0.65 5.42 -10.70
N LEU A 160 -0.05 4.82 -9.73
CA LEU A 160 0.59 4.00 -8.70
C LEU A 160 1.24 2.74 -9.29
N GLY A 161 0.56 2.04 -10.20
CA GLY A 161 1.09 0.85 -10.85
C GLY A 161 2.36 1.16 -11.64
N GLN A 162 2.33 2.20 -12.47
CA GLN A 162 3.50 2.69 -13.22
C GLN A 162 4.66 3.03 -12.28
N ALA A 163 4.38 3.80 -11.21
CA ALA A 163 5.40 4.18 -10.23
C ALA A 163 5.97 2.97 -9.50
N LEU A 164 5.16 1.95 -9.17
CA LEU A 164 5.61 0.72 -8.53
C LEU A 164 6.52 -0.11 -9.42
N ALA A 165 6.15 -0.27 -10.69
CA ALA A 165 6.96 -0.98 -11.68
C ALA A 165 8.32 -0.27 -11.86
N GLY A 166 8.32 1.04 -12.10
CA GLY A 166 9.56 1.82 -12.24
C GLY A 166 10.39 1.88 -10.97
N GLY A 167 9.74 2.05 -9.82
CA GLY A 167 10.40 2.12 -8.52
C GLY A 167 11.14 0.82 -8.21
N TRP A 168 10.51 -0.33 -8.47
CA TRP A 168 11.19 -1.63 -8.33
C TRP A 168 12.34 -1.79 -9.32
N ALA A 169 12.12 -1.46 -10.60
CA ALA A 169 13.14 -1.56 -11.65
C ALA A 169 14.39 -0.78 -11.25
N ARG A 170 14.23 0.50 -10.88
CA ARG A 170 15.32 1.36 -10.45
C ARG A 170 15.99 0.88 -9.17
N TRP A 171 15.20 0.51 -8.16
CA TRP A 171 15.73 0.09 -6.86
C TRP A 171 16.51 -1.23 -6.94
N SER A 172 16.08 -2.15 -7.81
CA SER A 172 16.75 -3.43 -8.03
C SER A 172 17.93 -3.36 -9.00
N GLY A 173 18.14 -2.21 -9.66
CA GLY A 173 19.14 -2.07 -10.73
C GLY A 173 18.78 -2.81 -12.03
N ASN A 174 17.49 -3.09 -12.23
CA ASN A 174 16.95 -3.71 -13.43
C ASN A 174 16.18 -2.67 -14.26
N ASP A 175 16.75 -1.47 -14.42
CA ASP A 175 16.20 -0.39 -15.24
C ASP A 175 16.42 -0.61 -16.75
N ASP A 176 17.15 -1.67 -17.12
CA ASP A 176 17.59 -2.01 -18.48
C ASP A 176 16.48 -2.41 -19.49
N SER A 177 15.19 -2.32 -19.14
CA SER A 177 14.09 -2.77 -20.03
C SER A 177 12.91 -1.81 -20.14
N HIS A 178 13.05 -0.62 -19.56
CA HIS A 178 12.19 0.53 -19.80
C HIS A 178 12.49 1.07 -21.22
N TRP A 179 11.47 1.11 -22.07
CA TRP A 179 11.54 1.39 -23.53
C TRP A 179 12.15 2.76 -23.91
N SER A 180 12.49 3.65 -22.98
CA SER A 180 12.84 5.04 -23.34
C SER A 180 14.22 5.12 -24.00
N ALA A 181 14.36 6.11 -24.87
CA ALA A 181 15.59 6.45 -25.58
C ALA A 181 16.64 7.18 -24.71
N SER A 182 16.40 7.40 -23.40
CA SER A 182 17.25 8.22 -22.52
C SER A 182 18.31 7.43 -21.73
N TRP A 183 18.85 6.36 -22.31
CA TRP A 183 19.91 5.57 -21.68
C TRP A 183 21.20 6.39 -21.54
N GLY A 184 21.72 6.47 -20.31
CA GLY A 184 23.10 6.89 -20.02
C GLY A 184 23.31 8.27 -19.40
N ARG A 185 22.28 9.11 -19.18
CA ARG A 185 22.45 10.46 -18.57
C ARG A 185 21.61 10.71 -17.32
N GLY A 186 20.92 9.67 -16.84
CA GLY A 186 19.60 9.90 -16.25
C GLY A 186 18.60 10.16 -17.37
N CYS A 187 17.34 9.92 -17.08
CA CYS A 187 16.36 10.81 -17.68
C CYS A 187 16.66 12.24 -17.16
#